data_AF-A0A285T8P3-F1
#
_entry.id   AF-A0A285T8P3-F1
#
_cell.length_a   1.000
_cell.length_b   1.000
_cell.length_c   1.000
_cell.angle_alpha   90.00
_cell.angle_beta   90.00
_cell.angle_gamma   90.00
#
_symmetry.space_group_name_H-M   'P 1'
#
loop_
_entity.id
_entity.type
_entity.pdbx_description
1 polymer ?
#
loop_
_entity_poly.entity_id
_entity_poly.type
_entity_poly.pdbx_seq_one_letter_code
_entity_poly.pdbx_strand_id
1 'polypeptide(L)'
;MSVEKGKKHQDKLKTLGLNIAYERKQKNMTQAELADAIGISRTHMSNIEAPNATKSVSVEVIFDIADALKINPSKLMDMKKE
;
A
#
# COMPACT_ATOMS: atom_id res chain seq x y z
N MET A 1 15.82 13.69 -26.99
CA MET A 1 15.61 13.75 -25.53
C MET A 1 14.34 12.96 -25.21
N SER A 2 14.50 11.74 -24.71
CA SER A 2 13.38 10.83 -24.43
C SER A 2 12.72 11.25 -23.12
N VAL A 3 11.49 11.74 -23.19
CA VAL A 3 10.70 12.11 -22.02
C VAL A 3 10.39 10.83 -21.22
N GLU A 4 10.94 10.71 -20.01
CA GLU A 4 10.64 9.64 -19.04
C GLU A 4 9.15 9.65 -18.66
N LYS A 5 8.29 9.06 -19.49
CA LYS A 5 6.90 8.74 -19.14
C LYS A 5 6.89 7.56 -18.16
N GLY A 6 7.16 7.80 -16.87
CA GLY A 6 7.16 6.72 -15.87
C GLY A 6 6.91 7.11 -14.42
N LYS A 7 6.93 8.40 -14.05
CA LYS A 7 7.07 8.82 -12.64
C LYS A 7 5.92 9.64 -12.05
N LYS A 8 4.79 9.83 -12.74
CA LYS A 8 3.76 10.82 -12.31
C LYS A 8 3.18 10.57 -10.90
N HIS A 9 3.20 9.32 -10.42
CA HIS A 9 2.58 8.93 -9.14
C HIS A 9 3.47 8.06 -8.26
N GLN A 10 4.76 7.91 -8.56
CA GLN A 10 5.65 7.02 -7.79
C GLN A 10 5.73 7.40 -6.32
N ASP A 11 5.88 8.69 -6.01
CA ASP A 11 5.95 9.15 -4.62
C ASP A 11 4.65 8.89 -3.87
N LYS A 12 3.51 9.06 -4.54
CA LYS A 12 2.18 8.76 -3.96
C LYS A 12 2.00 7.27 -3.66
N LEU A 13 2.43 6.40 -4.58
CA LEU A 13 2.38 4.95 -4.39
C LEU A 13 3.32 4.49 -3.28
N LYS A 14 4.51 5.09 -3.20
CA LYS A 14 5.45 4.87 -2.10
C LYS A 14 4.84 5.26 -0.76
N THR A 15 4.26 6.46 -0.65
CA THR A 15 3.59 6.91 0.58
C THR A 15 2.43 5.99 0.96
N LEU A 16 1.61 5.56 -0.01
CA LEU A 16 0.55 4.59 0.22
C LEU A 16 1.08 3.27 0.81
N GLY A 17 2.13 2.71 0.22
CA GLY A 17 2.77 1.49 0.73
C GLY A 17 3.31 1.64 2.15
N LEU A 18 3.91 2.79 2.47
CA LEU A 18 4.40 3.11 3.81
C LEU A 18 3.26 3.26 4.83
N ASN A 19 2.15 3.90 4.45
CA ASN A 19 0.96 4.04 5.29
C ASN A 19 0.34 2.67 5.59
N ILE A 20 0.24 1.79 4.59
CA ILE A 20 -0.22 0.40 4.77
C ILE A 20 0.68 -0.34 5.77
N ALA A 21 2.00 -0.27 5.57
CA ALA A 21 2.96 -0.92 6.47
C ALA A 21 2.89 -0.37 7.90
N TYR A 22 2.66 0.93 8.05
CA TYR A 22 2.50 1.59 9.33
C TYR A 22 1.24 1.10 10.05
N GLU A 23 0.07 1.21 9.43
CA GLU A 23 -1.20 0.79 10.04
C GLU A 23 -1.22 -0.73 10.33
N ARG A 24 -0.62 -1.55 9.46
CA ARG A 24 -0.44 -2.99 9.71
C ARG A 24 0.36 -3.26 10.99
N LYS A 25 1.47 -2.55 11.19
CA LYS A 25 2.28 -2.67 12.41
C LYS A 25 1.53 -2.20 13.65
N GLN A 26 0.71 -1.16 13.54
CA GLN A 26 -0.17 -0.71 14.64
C GLN A 26 -1.20 -1.79 15.04
N LYS A 27 -1.56 -2.69 14.12
CA LYS A 27 -2.42 -3.86 14.38
C LYS A 27 -1.64 -5.12 14.79
N ASN A 28 -0.32 -5.03 14.98
CA ASN A 28 0.57 -6.17 15.29
C ASN A 28 0.50 -7.32 14.26
N MET A 29 0.18 -7.00 13.00
CA MET A 29 0.10 -8.00 11.93
C MET A 29 1.42 -8.06 11.15
N THR A 30 1.80 -9.25 10.72
CA THR A 30 2.85 -9.51 9.72
C THR A 30 2.32 -9.29 8.31
N GLN A 31 3.22 -9.16 7.32
CA GLN A 31 2.82 -9.08 5.91
C GLN A 31 2.09 -10.34 5.44
N ALA A 32 2.44 -11.51 5.98
CA ALA A 32 1.78 -12.77 5.65
C ALA A 32 0.33 -12.75 6.16
N GLU A 33 0.12 -12.39 7.43
CA GLU A 33 -1.21 -12.34 8.03
C GLU A 33 -2.13 -11.33 7.34
N LEU A 34 -1.63 -10.15 6.96
CA LEU A 34 -2.44 -9.19 6.21
C LEU A 34 -2.75 -9.69 4.79
N ALA A 35 -1.78 -10.33 4.13
CA ALA A 35 -1.97 -10.89 2.79
C ALA A 35 -3.01 -12.02 2.80
N ASP A 36 -2.93 -12.92 3.79
CA ASP A 36 -3.86 -14.01 3.99
C ASP A 36 -5.28 -13.48 4.28
N ALA A 37 -5.39 -12.42 5.08
CA ALA A 37 -6.68 -11.80 5.43
C ALA A 37 -7.43 -11.22 4.23
N ILE A 38 -6.72 -10.79 3.18
CA ILE A 38 -7.31 -10.20 1.96
C ILE A 38 -7.17 -11.10 0.72
N GLY A 39 -6.70 -12.34 0.90
CA GLY A 39 -6.61 -13.32 -0.19
C GLY A 39 -5.56 -13.02 -1.27
N ILE A 40 -4.45 -12.34 -0.93
CA ILE A 40 -3.32 -12.13 -1.84
C ILE A 40 -2.06 -12.84 -1.37
N SER A 41 -1.07 -13.01 -2.26
CA SER A 41 0.21 -13.56 -1.84
C SER A 41 0.99 -12.61 -0.94
N ARG A 42 1.73 -13.15 0.03
CA ARG A 42 2.68 -12.39 0.86
C ARG A 42 3.69 -11.61 0.02
N THR A 43 4.11 -12.12 -1.13
CA THR A 43 4.99 -11.41 -2.09
C THR A 43 4.29 -10.20 -2.71
N HIS A 44 2.99 -10.30 -3.02
CA HIS A 44 2.21 -9.16 -3.50
C HIS A 44 2.11 -8.07 -2.41
N MET A 45 1.79 -8.45 -1.18
CA MET A 45 1.80 -7.53 -0.03
C MET A 45 3.17 -6.87 0.18
N SER A 46 4.26 -7.64 0.11
CA SER A 46 5.61 -7.08 0.22
C SER A 46 5.94 -6.07 -0.89
N ASN A 47 5.45 -6.29 -2.12
CA ASN A 47 5.64 -5.35 -3.22
C ASN A 47 4.80 -4.08 -3.06
N ILE A 48 3.60 -4.19 -2.49
CA ILE A 48 2.72 -3.05 -2.20
C ILE A 48 3.37 -2.14 -1.15
N GLU A 49 3.93 -2.71 -0.09
CA GLU A 49 4.57 -1.95 0.99
C GLU A 49 5.98 -1.46 0.66
N ALA A 50 6.56 -1.89 -0.47
CA ALA A 50 7.95 -1.60 -0.79
C ALA A 50 8.16 -0.12 -1.18
N PRO A 51 9.27 0.53 -0.76
CA PRO A 51 9.57 1.92 -1.13
C PRO A 51 9.73 2.16 -2.63
N ASN A 52 10.02 1.09 -3.38
CA ASN A 52 10.17 1.06 -4.82
C ASN A 52 8.97 0.37 -5.49
N ALA A 53 7.78 0.38 -4.88
CA ALA A 53 6.57 -0.19 -5.46
C ALA A 53 6.37 0.31 -6.90
N THR A 54 6.76 -0.53 -7.86
CA THR A 54 6.65 -0.25 -9.30
C THR A 54 5.30 -0.67 -9.87
N LYS A 55 4.52 -1.42 -9.08
CA LYS A 55 3.23 -1.98 -9.49
C LYS A 55 2.08 -1.14 -8.95
N SER A 56 1.14 -0.86 -9.83
CA SER A 56 -0.17 -0.30 -9.48
C SER A 56 -0.91 -1.28 -8.58
N VAL A 57 -1.33 -0.83 -7.40
CA VAL A 57 -2.31 -1.52 -6.56
C VAL A 57 -3.71 -1.13 -7.02
N SER A 58 -4.66 -2.07 -7.05
CA SER A 58 -6.05 -1.75 -7.39
C SER A 58 -6.74 -1.05 -6.21
N VAL A 59 -7.78 -0.28 -6.51
CA VAL A 59 -8.60 0.37 -5.47
C VAL A 59 -9.30 -0.67 -4.59
N GLU A 60 -9.71 -1.79 -5.18
CA GLU A 60 -10.28 -2.95 -4.46
C GLU A 60 -9.34 -3.45 -3.35
N VAL A 61 -8.07 -3.73 -3.68
CA VAL A 61 -7.06 -4.16 -2.69
C VAL A 61 -6.85 -3.11 -1.60
N ILE A 62 -6.95 -1.81 -1.91
CA ILE A 62 -6.86 -0.76 -0.89
C ILE A 62 -8.05 -0.84 0.08
N PHE A 63 -9.26 -1.08 -0.41
CA PHE A 63 -10.44 -1.24 0.45
C PHE A 63 -10.36 -2.52 1.27
N ASP A 64 -9.95 -3.65 0.68
CA ASP A 64 -9.78 -4.91 1.42
C ASP A 64 -8.75 -4.75 2.55
N ILE A 65 -7.64 -4.06 2.29
CA ILE A 65 -6.63 -3.74 3.32
C ILE A 65 -7.25 -2.88 4.43
N ALA A 66 -7.99 -1.83 4.08
CA ALA A 66 -8.61 -0.94 5.06
C ALA A 66 -9.62 -1.70 5.95
N ASP A 67 -10.41 -2.59 5.34
CA ASP A 67 -11.38 -3.43 6.04
C ASP A 67 -10.69 -4.44 6.96
N ALA A 68 -9.65 -5.13 6.48
CA ALA A 68 -8.84 -6.06 7.28
C ALA A 68 -8.17 -5.36 8.48
N LEU A 69 -7.69 -4.13 8.29
CA LEU A 69 -7.10 -3.31 9.35
C LEU A 69 -8.16 -2.60 10.22
N LYS A 70 -9.45 -2.66 9.86
CA LYS A 70 -10.56 -1.98 10.53
C LYS A 70 -10.33 -0.48 10.67
N ILE A 71 -10.00 0.18 9.56
CA ILE A 71 -9.76 1.62 9.48
C ILE A 71 -10.50 2.23 8.29
N ASN A 72 -10.68 3.56 8.29
CA ASN A 72 -11.17 4.25 7.10
C ASN A 72 -10.09 4.25 6.00
N PRO A 73 -10.41 3.94 4.73
CA PRO A 73 -9.46 3.97 3.62
C PRO A 73 -8.72 5.30 3.45
N SER A 74 -9.32 6.42 3.89
CA SER A 74 -8.68 7.74 3.86
C SER A 74 -7.36 7.79 4.63
N LYS A 75 -7.19 6.99 5.69
CA LYS A 75 -5.94 6.89 6.44
C LYS A 75 -4.79 6.33 5.59
N LEU A 76 -5.08 5.36 4.72
CA LEU A 76 -4.08 4.82 3.81
C LEU A 76 -3.66 5.86 2.75
N MET A 77 -4.60 6.73 2.38
CA MET A 77 -4.40 7.81 1.41
C MET A 77 -3.93 9.14 2.02
N ASP A 78 -3.67 9.20 3.33
CA ASP A 78 -3.21 10.42 3.99
C ASP A 78 -1.77 10.73 3.56
N MET A 79 -1.65 11.56 2.55
CA MET A 79 -0.39 12.08 2.03
C MET A 79 -0.20 13.46 2.64
N LYS A 80 0.59 13.53 3.71
CA LYS A 80 1.00 14.82 4.26
C LYS A 80 1.67 15.64 3.15
N LYS A 81 1.04 16.74 2.76
CA LYS A 81 1.69 17.77 1.96
C LYS A 81 2.63 18.52 2.90
N GLU A 82 3.92 18.50 2.59
CA GLU A 82 4.84 19.53 3.06
C GLU A 82 4.49 20.87 2.42
#